data_AF-M7BRY4-F1
#
_entry.id   AF-M7BRY4-F1
#
_cell.length_a   1.000
_cell.length_b   1.000
_cell.length_c   1.000
_cell.angle_alpha   90.00
_cell.angle_beta   90.00
_cell.angle_gamma   90.00
#
_symmetry.space_group_name_H-M   'P 1'
#
loop_
_entity.id
_entity.type
_entity.pdbx_description
1 polymer ?
#
loop_
_entity_poly.entity_id
_entity_poly.type
_entity_poly.pdbx_seq_one_letter_code
_entity_poly.pdbx_strand_id
1 'polypeptide(L)'
;MTVEGSGSHDGDSDAEDDEWPTLEKAAASMGKGEYCEEVTVDPEDERAIEMFMNKNPPLRLTLADIIMEKITEKQTEVETMMSEISGHPMPQLDPRVLEVYKGATFHILFVLKVLSKYRSGKLPKAFKIIPALSNWEQILYITEPETWTAAAMYQATRIFSSNLKERMAQRFYNLVLLPRVRDDIAEYKRLNFHLYMALKKALFKPGAWFKGILIPLCELGTCTLREAIIIGSILAKCSIPVLHSSAAMLKLAEMEYSGANSIFLRLLIDKKYALPFRVVDALVFHFLAFQTDRRTLPVLWHQSLLTFAQRYKEDLSSEQKESLLELLKFHGHPQISAEIRRELPGGVEAGCALHLDLPWEFNSAVVEAAWLRSEDVLTGLTPAGVSGRVKELWAAPVSENKTFPRDIQSVH
;
A
#
# COMPACT_ATOMS: atom_id res chain seq x y z
N MET A 1 64.49 -28.22 -13.99
CA MET A 1 64.31 -26.78 -13.70
C MET A 1 63.69 -26.12 -14.91
N THR A 2 62.38 -25.88 -14.88
CA THR A 2 61.75 -24.57 -15.18
C THR A 2 60.23 -24.73 -15.05
N VAL A 3 59.63 -23.74 -14.42
CA VAL A 3 58.23 -23.59 -14.03
C VAL A 3 57.66 -22.48 -14.90
N GLU A 4 56.57 -22.73 -15.63
CA GLU A 4 55.60 -21.74 -16.13
C GLU A 4 54.31 -22.55 -16.41
N GLY A 5 53.07 -22.18 -16.08
CA GLY A 5 52.45 -21.01 -15.49
C GLY A 5 50.94 -21.23 -15.69
N SER A 6 50.20 -21.46 -14.61
CA SER A 6 48.76 -21.77 -14.61
C SER A 6 47.92 -20.51 -14.84
N GLY A 7 47.15 -20.47 -15.93
CA GLY A 7 46.08 -19.49 -16.13
C GLY A 7 44.76 -20.03 -15.57
N SER A 8 44.32 -19.48 -14.44
CA SER A 8 42.99 -19.70 -13.86
C SER A 8 41.93 -19.00 -14.71
N HIS A 9 40.98 -19.78 -15.21
CA HIS A 9 39.76 -19.30 -15.86
C HIS A 9 38.75 -19.03 -14.74
N ASP A 10 38.62 -17.77 -14.32
CA ASP A 10 37.58 -17.35 -13.39
C ASP A 10 36.22 -17.41 -14.09
N GLY A 11 35.40 -18.36 -13.65
CA GLY A 11 34.01 -18.50 -14.07
C GLY A 11 33.19 -17.37 -13.46
N ASP A 12 32.87 -16.38 -14.28
CA ASP A 12 31.76 -15.46 -14.04
C ASP A 12 30.47 -16.21 -14.38
N SER A 13 29.89 -16.88 -13.38
CA SER A 13 28.55 -17.43 -13.50
C SER A 13 27.56 -16.28 -13.39
N ASP A 14 27.27 -15.66 -14.54
CA ASP A 14 26.09 -14.81 -14.76
C ASP A 14 24.87 -15.61 -14.29
N ALA A 15 24.36 -15.24 -13.11
CA ALA A 15 23.09 -15.71 -12.61
C ALA A 15 22.03 -15.30 -13.63
N GLU A 16 21.44 -16.30 -14.28
CA GLU A 16 20.35 -16.14 -15.23
C GLU A 16 19.28 -15.23 -14.61
N ASP A 17 19.20 -14.00 -15.12
CA ASP A 17 18.07 -13.09 -14.94
C ASP A 17 16.81 -13.89 -15.32
N ASP A 18 15.98 -14.25 -14.34
CA ASP A 18 14.63 -14.77 -14.58
C ASP A 18 13.97 -13.88 -15.66
N GLU A 19 13.85 -14.43 -16.88
CA GLU A 19 13.65 -13.66 -18.10
C GLU A 19 12.24 -13.05 -18.11
N TRP A 20 12.13 -11.83 -17.59
CA TRP A 20 10.94 -11.04 -17.72
C TRP A 20 10.65 -10.80 -19.20
N PRO A 21 9.41 -11.04 -19.67
CA PRO A 21 9.06 -10.80 -21.05
C PRO A 21 9.38 -9.35 -21.42
N THR A 22 10.01 -9.17 -22.58
CA THR A 22 10.23 -7.86 -23.19
C THR A 22 8.93 -7.08 -23.26
N LEU A 23 9.01 -5.74 -23.27
CA LEU A 23 7.83 -4.87 -23.35
C LEU A 23 6.89 -5.29 -24.50
N GLU A 24 7.44 -5.78 -25.61
CA GLU A 24 6.71 -6.33 -26.75
C GLU A 24 5.98 -7.63 -26.45
N LYS A 25 6.60 -8.59 -25.74
CA LYS A 25 5.94 -9.83 -25.31
C LYS A 25 4.85 -9.55 -24.26
N ALA A 26 5.07 -8.59 -23.36
CA ALA A 26 4.06 -8.15 -22.40
C ALA A 26 2.90 -7.41 -23.08
N ALA A 27 3.19 -6.58 -24.10
CA ALA A 27 2.17 -5.92 -24.91
C ALA A 27 1.44 -6.88 -25.87
N ALA A 28 2.06 -7.99 -26.26
CA ALA A 28 1.44 -9.01 -27.09
C ALA A 28 0.52 -9.96 -26.30
N SER A 29 0.85 -10.25 -25.03
CA SER A 29 0.00 -11.06 -24.15
C SER A 29 -1.21 -10.28 -23.60
N MET A 30 -1.18 -8.95 -23.65
CA MET A 30 -2.28 -8.07 -23.25
C MET A 30 -2.85 -7.40 -24.50
N GLY A 31 -3.98 -7.88 -25.00
CA GLY A 31 -4.62 -7.40 -26.23
C GLY A 31 -4.59 -5.87 -26.36
N LYS A 32 -4.24 -5.39 -27.56
CA LYS A 32 -3.91 -4.00 -27.90
C LYS A 32 -5.02 -2.95 -27.59
N GLY A 33 -6.22 -3.37 -27.22
CA GLY A 33 -7.38 -2.51 -26.93
C GLY A 33 -7.74 -2.33 -25.46
N GLU A 34 -7.14 -3.07 -24.52
CA GLU A 34 -7.73 -3.22 -23.17
C GLU A 34 -7.21 -2.21 -22.10
N TYR A 35 -6.39 -1.23 -22.52
CA TYR A 35 -5.74 -0.26 -21.61
C TYR A 35 -5.71 1.18 -22.15
N CYS A 36 -6.17 1.41 -23.40
CA CYS A 36 -6.24 2.73 -24.03
C CYS A 36 -7.67 3.23 -24.23
N GLU A 37 -8.67 2.53 -23.71
CA GLU A 37 -10.03 3.05 -23.68
C GLU A 37 -10.09 4.23 -22.71
N GLU A 38 -10.66 5.33 -23.19
CA GLU A 38 -11.03 6.45 -22.36
C GLU A 38 -11.99 5.94 -21.27
N VAL A 39 -11.64 6.14 -20.00
CA VAL A 39 -12.51 5.78 -18.89
C VAL A 39 -13.71 6.72 -18.94
N THR A 40 -14.79 6.26 -19.58
CA THR A 40 -16.06 6.97 -19.62
C THR A 40 -16.67 6.89 -18.23
N VAL A 41 -16.62 8.02 -17.53
CA VAL A 41 -17.25 8.18 -16.22
C VAL A 41 -18.57 8.89 -16.42
N ASP A 42 -19.65 8.28 -15.93
CA ASP A 42 -20.95 8.92 -15.95
C ASP A 42 -20.96 10.13 -14.99
N PRO A 43 -21.43 11.32 -15.42
CA PRO A 43 -21.55 12.50 -14.56
C PRO A 43 -22.44 12.31 -13.33
N GLU A 44 -23.37 11.35 -13.35
CA GLU A 44 -24.18 10.99 -12.20
C GLU A 44 -23.38 10.19 -11.17
N ASP A 45 -22.54 9.25 -11.61
CA ASP A 45 -21.64 8.50 -10.74
C ASP A 45 -20.57 9.42 -10.12
N GLU A 46 -20.02 10.37 -10.89
CA GLU A 46 -19.03 11.33 -10.38
C GLU A 46 -19.65 12.21 -9.27
N ARG A 47 -20.88 12.70 -9.46
CA ARG A 47 -21.61 13.48 -8.44
C ARG A 47 -21.99 12.64 -7.22
N ALA A 48 -22.45 11.40 -7.42
CA ALA A 48 -22.82 10.52 -6.32
C ALA A 48 -21.60 10.22 -5.44
N ILE A 49 -20.42 10.06 -6.02
CA ILE A 49 -19.18 9.84 -5.27
C ILE A 49 -18.65 11.12 -4.64
N GLU A 50 -18.78 12.27 -5.30
CA GLU A 50 -18.36 13.58 -4.77
C GLU A 50 -19.06 13.90 -3.43
N MET A 51 -20.31 13.45 -3.26
CA MET A 51 -21.03 13.56 -1.97
C MET A 51 -20.37 12.80 -0.81
N PHE A 52 -19.52 11.81 -1.12
CA PHE A 52 -18.76 11.00 -0.16
C PHE A 52 -17.24 11.24 -0.24
N MET A 53 -16.79 12.30 -0.93
CA MET A 53 -15.39 12.72 -0.89
C MET A 53 -15.10 13.59 0.34
N ASN A 54 -13.88 13.51 0.86
CA ASN A 54 -13.44 14.39 1.92
C ASN A 54 -13.30 15.82 1.38
N LYS A 55 -14.07 16.76 1.94
CA LYS A 55 -14.12 18.16 1.50
C LYS A 55 -12.88 18.97 1.89
N ASN A 56 -12.09 18.48 2.86
CA ASN A 56 -10.86 19.11 3.33
C ASN A 56 -9.73 18.07 3.43
N PRO A 57 -9.11 17.68 2.30
CA PRO A 57 -8.00 16.75 2.31
C PRO A 57 -6.74 17.38 2.93
N PRO A 58 -5.91 16.61 3.66
CA PRO A 58 -4.61 17.09 4.12
C PRO A 58 -3.70 17.44 2.91
N LEU A 59 -2.90 18.49 3.08
CA LEU A 59 -1.97 18.97 2.04
C LEU A 59 -0.96 17.86 1.69
N ARG A 60 -0.72 17.67 0.39
CA ARG A 60 0.25 16.69 -0.10
C ARG A 60 1.66 17.19 0.21
N LEU A 61 2.42 16.43 0.99
CA LEU A 61 3.85 16.68 1.17
C LEU A 61 4.62 15.98 0.06
N THR A 62 5.34 16.75 -0.75
CA THR A 62 6.23 16.19 -1.77
C THR A 62 7.53 15.67 -1.14
N LEU A 63 8.27 14.85 -1.88
CA LEU A 63 9.62 14.44 -1.45
C LEU A 63 10.53 15.65 -1.20
N ALA A 64 10.36 16.73 -1.98
CA ALA A 64 11.07 17.98 -1.80
C ALA A 64 10.73 18.63 -0.46
N ASP A 65 9.45 18.63 -0.08
CA ASP A 65 8.99 19.21 1.20
C ASP A 65 9.54 18.42 2.39
N ILE A 66 9.46 17.09 2.34
CA ILE A 66 9.94 16.21 3.42
C ILE A 66 11.47 16.29 3.56
N ILE A 67 12.20 16.43 2.45
CA ILE A 67 13.67 16.58 2.47
C ILE A 67 14.05 17.98 2.95
N MET A 68 13.37 19.04 2.48
CA MET A 68 13.63 20.40 2.95
C MET A 68 13.33 20.53 4.44
N GLU A 69 12.21 19.98 4.91
CA GLU A 69 11.83 19.96 6.32
C GLU A 69 12.88 19.24 7.16
N LYS A 70 13.34 18.05 6.74
CA LYS A 70 14.42 17.32 7.43
C LYS A 70 15.79 17.98 7.34
N ILE A 71 16.08 18.69 6.25
CA ILE A 71 17.32 19.48 6.13
C ILE A 71 17.24 20.68 7.06
N THR A 72 16.10 21.36 7.14
CA THR A 72 15.89 22.50 8.06
C THR A 72 15.90 22.06 9.51
N GLU A 73 15.29 20.92 9.87
CA GLU A 73 15.34 20.33 11.22
C GLU A 73 16.79 20.00 11.59
N LYS A 74 17.54 19.33 10.70
CA LYS A 74 18.95 19.04 10.97
C LYS A 74 19.83 20.28 10.98
N GLN A 75 19.54 21.30 10.17
CA GLN A 75 20.25 22.57 10.19
C GLN A 75 19.95 23.35 11.47
N THR A 76 18.72 23.34 11.98
CA THR A 76 18.36 23.96 13.25
C THR A 76 18.87 23.18 14.46
N GLU A 77 18.92 21.84 14.41
CA GLU A 77 19.60 21.00 15.41
C GLU A 77 21.12 21.25 15.40
N VAL A 78 21.74 21.35 14.22
CA VAL A 78 23.16 21.67 14.10
C VAL A 78 23.42 23.12 14.51
N GLU A 79 22.55 24.08 14.21
CA GLU A 79 22.67 25.48 14.69
C GLU A 79 22.47 25.59 16.20
N THR A 80 21.54 24.83 16.80
CA THR A 80 21.41 24.78 18.27
C THR A 80 22.64 24.13 18.91
N MET A 81 23.18 23.05 18.33
CA MET A 81 24.43 22.45 18.80
C MET A 81 25.68 23.31 18.51
N MET A 82 25.71 24.09 17.43
CA MET A 82 26.81 25.00 17.09
C MET A 82 26.73 26.35 17.82
N SER A 83 25.57 26.70 18.38
CA SER A 83 25.43 27.87 19.26
C SER A 83 26.03 27.66 20.65
N GLU A 84 26.25 26.41 21.09
CA GLU A 84 26.93 26.06 22.34
C GLU A 84 28.44 25.82 22.19
N ILE A 85 28.97 25.70 20.97
CA ILE A 85 30.40 25.46 20.71
C ILE A 85 30.87 26.41 19.60
N SER A 86 31.01 27.68 19.97
CA SER A 86 31.70 28.67 19.16
C SER A 86 33.17 28.28 18.95
N GLY A 87 33.60 28.14 17.68
CA GLY A 87 34.98 28.48 17.30
C GLY A 87 35.86 27.48 16.54
N HIS A 88 35.35 26.65 15.62
CA HIS A 88 36.23 25.90 14.72
C HIS A 88 35.93 26.17 13.23
N PRO A 89 36.94 26.53 12.41
CA PRO A 89 36.76 26.71 10.97
C PRO A 89 36.41 25.39 10.30
N MET A 90 35.49 25.47 9.34
CA MET A 90 34.96 24.37 8.56
C MET A 90 36.10 23.51 7.97
N PRO A 91 36.15 22.18 8.22
CA PRO A 91 37.18 21.33 7.65
C PRO A 91 37.01 21.30 6.13
N GLN A 92 38.04 21.76 5.42
CA GLN A 92 38.10 21.67 3.96
C GLN A 92 38.03 20.19 3.56
N LEU A 93 36.97 19.82 2.84
CA LEU A 93 36.78 18.47 2.32
C LEU A 93 37.93 18.12 1.36
N ASP A 94 38.44 16.89 1.47
CA ASP A 94 39.55 16.36 0.70
C ASP A 94 39.30 16.52 -0.82
N PRO A 95 40.29 17.01 -1.61
CA PRO A 95 40.17 17.20 -3.05
C PRO A 95 39.70 15.96 -3.83
N ARG A 96 40.02 14.74 -3.37
CA ARG A 96 39.57 13.49 -4.00
C ARG A 96 38.09 13.23 -3.80
N VAL A 97 37.55 13.63 -2.66
CA VAL A 97 36.12 13.56 -2.36
C VAL A 97 35.39 14.52 -3.29
N LEU A 98 35.93 15.73 -3.50
CA LEU A 98 35.38 16.70 -4.43
C LEU A 98 35.43 16.22 -5.90
N GLU A 99 36.47 15.52 -6.32
CA GLU A 99 36.56 14.90 -7.66
C GLU A 99 35.59 13.73 -7.83
N VAL A 100 35.43 12.87 -6.82
CA VAL A 100 34.43 11.80 -6.82
C VAL A 100 33.02 12.40 -6.82
N TYR A 101 32.75 13.46 -6.06
CA TYR A 101 31.48 14.18 -6.11
C TYR A 101 31.29 14.91 -7.44
N LYS A 102 32.31 15.49 -8.07
CA LYS A 102 32.21 16.12 -9.41
C LYS A 102 31.98 15.07 -10.50
N GLY A 103 32.68 13.95 -10.46
CA GLY A 103 32.47 12.81 -11.36
C GLY A 103 31.09 12.18 -11.16
N ALA A 104 30.68 11.96 -9.91
CA ALA A 104 29.34 11.51 -9.56
C ALA A 104 28.28 12.51 -9.99
N THR A 105 28.50 13.82 -9.81
CA THR A 105 27.60 14.90 -10.26
C THR A 105 27.49 14.90 -11.78
N PHE A 106 28.60 14.72 -12.51
CA PHE A 106 28.59 14.61 -13.97
C PHE A 106 27.86 13.34 -14.45
N HIS A 107 28.08 12.21 -13.79
CA HIS A 107 27.37 10.97 -14.08
C HIS A 107 25.87 11.06 -13.74
N ILE A 108 25.50 11.74 -12.66
CA ILE A 108 24.09 11.96 -12.26
C ILE A 108 23.42 12.94 -13.24
N LEU A 109 24.09 14.03 -13.63
CA LEU A 109 23.63 14.95 -14.69
C LEU A 109 23.45 14.24 -16.02
N PHE A 110 24.36 13.32 -16.37
CA PHE A 110 24.23 12.49 -17.57
C PHE A 110 23.02 11.57 -17.46
N VAL A 111 22.82 10.92 -16.31
CA VAL A 111 21.65 10.08 -16.04
C VAL A 111 20.35 10.88 -16.20
N LEU A 112 20.27 12.10 -15.65
CA LEU A 112 19.11 12.99 -15.78
C LEU A 112 18.81 13.32 -17.26
N LYS A 113 19.83 13.70 -18.03
CA LYS A 113 19.70 13.99 -19.47
C LYS A 113 19.24 12.77 -20.27
N VAL A 114 19.64 11.57 -19.86
CA VAL A 114 19.22 10.32 -20.49
C VAL A 114 17.78 9.98 -20.10
N LEU A 115 17.41 10.03 -18.82
CA LEU A 115 16.09 9.63 -18.33
C LEU A 115 14.97 10.54 -18.82
N SER A 116 15.23 11.84 -19.01
CA SER A 116 14.28 12.81 -19.57
C SER A 116 13.99 12.60 -21.06
N LYS A 117 14.85 11.86 -21.79
CA LYS A 117 14.67 11.55 -23.23
C LYS A 117 14.56 10.05 -23.51
N TYR A 118 14.55 9.22 -22.47
CA TYR A 118 14.63 7.78 -22.60
C TYR A 118 13.36 7.23 -23.29
N ARG A 119 13.57 6.33 -24.26
CA ARG A 119 12.50 5.61 -24.96
C ARG A 119 12.70 4.10 -24.87
N SER A 120 13.91 3.63 -25.16
CA SER A 120 14.28 2.22 -25.18
C SER A 120 15.79 2.04 -24.94
N GLY A 121 16.23 0.80 -24.71
CA GLY A 121 17.64 0.45 -24.52
C GLY A 121 18.06 0.23 -23.07
N LYS A 122 19.34 -0.04 -22.83
CA LYS A 122 19.86 -0.29 -21.48
C LYS A 122 19.97 1.02 -20.70
N LEU A 123 19.51 1.01 -19.45
CA LEU A 123 19.74 2.13 -18.53
C LEU A 123 21.21 2.22 -18.11
N PRO A 124 21.74 3.43 -17.85
CA PRO A 124 23.12 3.61 -17.39
C PRO A 124 23.43 2.77 -16.14
N LYS A 125 24.63 2.19 -16.07
CA LYS A 125 25.05 1.36 -14.92
C LYS A 125 24.97 2.14 -13.61
N ALA A 126 25.30 3.44 -13.63
CA ALA A 126 25.16 4.35 -12.50
C ALA A 126 23.73 4.43 -11.95
N PHE A 127 22.70 4.33 -12.79
CA PHE A 127 21.32 4.32 -12.34
C PHE A 127 20.92 2.98 -11.71
N LYS A 128 21.42 1.87 -12.27
CA LYS A 128 21.10 0.52 -11.77
C LYS A 128 21.65 0.23 -10.38
N ILE A 129 22.73 0.91 -9.97
CA ILE A 129 23.33 0.75 -8.64
C ILE A 129 22.66 1.58 -7.55
N ILE A 130 21.77 2.53 -7.91
CA ILE A 130 21.12 3.42 -6.93
C ILE A 130 20.43 2.64 -5.79
N PRO A 131 19.67 1.55 -6.04
CA PRO A 131 19.04 0.79 -4.97
C PRO A 131 20.01 0.15 -3.96
N ALA A 132 21.28 -0.04 -4.33
CA ALA A 132 22.30 -0.62 -3.46
C ALA A 132 22.98 0.43 -2.56
N LEU A 133 22.76 1.72 -2.81
CA LEU A 133 23.34 2.80 -2.03
C LEU A 133 22.59 2.99 -0.71
N SER A 134 23.32 3.31 0.36
CA SER A 134 22.72 3.63 1.67
C SER A 134 21.90 4.92 1.63
N ASN A 135 22.30 5.90 0.82
CA ASN A 135 21.66 7.20 0.63
C ASN A 135 20.88 7.29 -0.71
N TRP A 136 20.26 6.19 -1.14
CA TRP A 136 19.58 6.11 -2.43
C TRP A 136 18.50 7.19 -2.64
N GLU A 137 17.80 7.63 -1.59
CA GLU A 137 16.75 8.66 -1.67
C GLU A 137 17.30 10.02 -2.08
N GLN A 138 18.44 10.42 -1.52
CA GLN A 138 19.10 11.70 -1.85
C GLN A 138 19.60 11.67 -3.29
N ILE A 139 20.22 10.57 -3.69
CA ILE A 139 20.71 10.39 -5.06
C ILE A 139 19.56 10.39 -6.06
N LEU A 140 18.45 9.73 -5.70
CA LEU A 140 17.24 9.69 -6.52
C LEU A 140 16.60 11.09 -6.65
N TYR A 141 16.61 11.89 -5.59
CA TYR A 141 16.11 13.26 -5.65
C TYR A 141 16.87 14.12 -6.67
N ILE A 142 18.20 14.02 -6.70
CA ILE A 142 19.05 14.76 -7.65
C ILE A 142 18.78 14.34 -9.10
N THR A 143 18.25 13.14 -9.33
CA THR A 143 17.88 12.70 -10.68
C THR A 143 16.55 13.28 -11.20
N GLU A 144 15.89 14.15 -10.42
CA GLU A 144 14.65 14.85 -10.76
C GLU A 144 13.57 13.91 -11.35
N PRO A 145 13.01 12.98 -10.54
CA PRO A 145 12.07 11.95 -11.00
C PRO A 145 10.82 12.50 -11.74
N GLU A 146 10.43 13.73 -11.44
CA GLU A 146 9.37 14.48 -12.11
C GLU A 146 9.64 14.67 -13.61
N THR A 147 10.91 14.82 -14.02
CA THR A 147 11.30 15.07 -15.41
C THR A 147 11.43 13.80 -16.25
N TRP A 148 11.33 12.63 -15.63
CA TRP A 148 11.56 11.36 -16.32
C TRP A 148 10.48 11.08 -17.38
N THR A 149 10.85 10.41 -18.46
CA THR A 149 9.84 9.89 -19.39
C THR A 149 9.03 8.76 -18.74
N ALA A 150 7.80 8.53 -19.23
CA ALA A 150 6.99 7.39 -18.77
C ALA A 150 7.71 6.04 -18.99
N ALA A 151 8.50 5.90 -20.06
CA ALA A 151 9.32 4.72 -20.31
C ALA A 151 10.46 4.55 -19.29
N ALA A 152 11.09 5.65 -18.87
CA ALA A 152 12.10 5.64 -17.80
C ALA A 152 11.47 5.23 -16.47
N MET A 153 10.30 5.78 -16.13
CA MET A 153 9.54 5.40 -14.93
C MET A 153 9.26 3.90 -14.87
N TYR A 154 8.84 3.28 -15.97
CA TYR A 154 8.64 1.83 -16.03
C TYR A 154 9.91 1.05 -15.69
N GLN A 155 11.03 1.40 -16.31
CA GLN A 155 12.29 0.71 -16.11
C GLN A 155 12.86 0.95 -14.70
N ALA A 156 12.70 2.16 -14.18
CA ALA A 156 13.02 2.49 -12.81
C ALA A 156 12.21 1.62 -11.86
N THR A 157 10.89 1.61 -11.96
CA THR A 157 10.03 0.78 -11.11
C THR A 157 10.42 -0.69 -11.16
N ARG A 158 10.81 -1.23 -12.33
CA ARG A 158 11.32 -2.60 -12.43
C ARG A 158 12.59 -2.82 -11.61
N ILE A 159 13.58 -1.93 -11.70
CA ILE A 159 14.85 -2.03 -10.97
C ILE A 159 14.64 -1.83 -9.46
N PHE A 160 13.87 -0.80 -9.08
CA PHE A 160 13.63 -0.48 -7.68
C PHE A 160 12.75 -1.54 -7.00
N SER A 161 11.74 -2.07 -7.70
CA SER A 161 10.91 -3.16 -7.17
C SER A 161 11.67 -4.48 -7.01
N SER A 162 12.68 -4.79 -7.84
CA SER A 162 13.46 -6.03 -7.66
C SER A 162 14.52 -5.89 -6.57
N ASN A 163 15.23 -4.75 -6.54
CA ASN A 163 16.46 -4.62 -5.77
C ASN A 163 16.25 -4.02 -4.37
N LEU A 164 15.17 -3.23 -4.16
CA LEU A 164 14.91 -2.66 -2.84
C LEU A 164 14.23 -3.65 -1.89
N LYS A 165 14.54 -3.48 -0.60
CA LYS A 165 13.76 -4.05 0.50
C LYS A 165 12.35 -3.47 0.51
N GLU A 166 11.40 -4.22 1.03
CA GLU A 166 9.97 -3.86 1.00
C GLU A 166 9.68 -2.46 1.54
N ARG A 167 10.27 -2.09 2.69
CA ARG A 167 10.13 -0.74 3.27
C ARG A 167 10.67 0.36 2.38
N MET A 168 11.79 0.12 1.70
CA MET A 168 12.38 1.11 0.79
C MET A 168 11.56 1.22 -0.50
N ALA A 169 11.07 0.09 -1.03
CA ALA A 169 10.18 0.07 -2.19
C ALA A 169 8.86 0.82 -1.92
N GLN A 170 8.29 0.67 -0.71
CA GLN A 170 7.13 1.45 -0.27
C GLN A 170 7.40 2.96 -0.37
N ARG A 171 8.56 3.42 0.11
CA ARG A 171 8.95 4.85 0.04
C ARG A 171 9.09 5.31 -1.41
N PHE A 172 9.74 4.53 -2.27
CA PHE A 172 9.82 4.83 -3.70
C PHE A 172 8.42 4.94 -4.34
N TYR A 173 7.51 4.02 -4.01
CA TYR A 173 6.15 4.07 -4.55
C TYR A 173 5.36 5.30 -4.09
N ASN A 174 5.43 5.63 -2.80
CA ASN A 174 4.71 6.77 -2.23
C ASN A 174 5.25 8.11 -2.74
N LEU A 175 6.57 8.26 -2.84
CA LEU A 175 7.23 9.54 -3.10
C LEU A 175 7.43 9.84 -4.59
N VAL A 176 7.51 8.81 -5.44
CA VAL A 176 7.87 8.97 -6.86
C VAL A 176 6.78 8.42 -7.78
N LEU A 177 6.39 7.16 -7.60
CA LEU A 177 5.47 6.50 -8.53
C LEU A 177 4.03 7.00 -8.39
N LEU A 178 3.53 7.10 -7.16
CA LEU A 178 2.15 7.51 -6.88
C LEU A 178 1.88 8.96 -7.35
N PRO A 179 2.69 9.99 -7.01
CA PRO A 179 2.45 11.35 -7.48
C PRO A 179 2.44 11.43 -9.00
N ARG A 180 3.41 10.78 -9.66
CA ARG A 180 3.51 10.77 -11.11
C ARG A 180 2.30 10.17 -11.82
N VAL A 181 1.71 9.12 -11.25
CA VAL A 181 0.48 8.51 -11.79
C VAL A 181 -0.70 9.46 -11.65
N ARG A 182 -0.83 10.13 -10.50
CA ARG A 182 -1.92 11.07 -10.23
C ARG A 182 -1.85 12.28 -11.16
N ASP A 183 -0.65 12.80 -11.40
CA ASP A 183 -0.44 13.93 -12.30
C ASP A 183 -0.85 13.59 -13.74
N ASP A 184 -0.44 12.42 -14.24
CA ASP A 184 -0.77 11.95 -15.59
C ASP A 184 -2.29 11.74 -15.77
N ILE A 185 -2.97 11.19 -14.75
CA ILE A 185 -4.43 11.01 -14.76
C ILE A 185 -5.15 12.37 -14.68
N ALA A 186 -4.64 13.30 -13.86
CA ALA A 186 -5.23 14.63 -13.73
C ALA A 186 -5.16 15.42 -15.04
N GLU A 187 -4.02 15.36 -15.73
CA GLU A 187 -3.73 16.07 -16.98
C GLU A 187 -4.42 15.44 -18.20
N TYR A 188 -4.22 14.14 -18.43
CA TYR A 188 -4.66 13.47 -19.66
C TYR A 188 -6.00 12.73 -19.53
N LYS A 189 -6.57 12.63 -18.31
CA LYS A 189 -7.77 11.83 -17.98
C LYS A 189 -7.68 10.33 -18.30
N ARG A 190 -6.50 9.87 -18.74
CA ARG A 190 -6.15 8.48 -19.02
C ARG A 190 -4.71 8.26 -18.57
N LEU A 191 -4.35 7.02 -18.24
CA LEU A 191 -3.00 6.69 -17.80
C LEU A 191 -2.13 6.23 -18.95
N ASN A 192 -0.90 6.74 -19.03
CA ASN A 192 0.10 6.29 -20.00
C ASN A 192 0.38 4.78 -19.84
N PHE A 193 0.52 4.07 -20.97
CA PHE A 193 0.81 2.63 -21.00
C PHE A 193 2.02 2.24 -20.15
N HIS A 194 3.12 2.99 -20.21
CA HIS A 194 4.32 2.65 -19.44
C HIS A 194 4.11 2.83 -17.94
N LEU A 195 3.34 3.83 -17.52
CA LEU A 195 2.98 4.03 -16.12
C LEU A 195 2.04 2.92 -15.64
N TYR A 196 1.05 2.54 -16.44
CA TYR A 196 0.20 1.38 -16.16
C TYR A 196 1.03 0.10 -15.95
N MET A 197 2.00 -0.15 -16.84
CA MET A 197 2.92 -1.28 -16.70
C MET A 197 3.83 -1.15 -15.47
N ALA A 198 4.24 0.07 -15.10
CA ALA A 198 5.03 0.32 -13.91
C ALA A 198 4.25 -0.09 -12.65
N LEU A 199 2.99 0.30 -12.55
CA LEU A 199 2.09 -0.09 -11.46
C LEU A 199 1.88 -1.60 -11.41
N LYS A 200 1.66 -2.24 -12.57
CA LYS A 200 1.58 -3.70 -12.66
C LYS A 200 2.86 -4.41 -12.16
N LYS A 201 4.03 -3.83 -12.43
CA LYS A 201 5.32 -4.37 -11.93
C LYS A 201 5.55 -4.10 -10.45
N ALA A 202 5.13 -2.96 -9.94
CA ALA A 202 5.28 -2.64 -8.54
C ALA A 202 4.50 -3.60 -7.62
N LEU A 203 3.38 -4.15 -8.11
CA LEU A 203 2.54 -5.11 -7.40
C LEU A 203 3.22 -6.48 -7.13
N PHE A 204 4.37 -6.78 -7.74
CA PHE A 204 5.17 -7.96 -7.38
C PHE A 204 5.69 -7.93 -5.94
N LYS A 205 5.70 -6.74 -5.31
CA LYS A 205 5.87 -6.59 -3.85
C LYS A 205 4.55 -6.07 -3.25
N PRO A 206 3.59 -6.95 -2.93
CA PRO A 206 2.23 -6.55 -2.56
C PRO A 206 2.16 -5.70 -1.29
N GLY A 207 2.95 -6.00 -0.25
CA GLY A 207 2.90 -5.19 0.98
C GLY A 207 3.44 -3.76 0.79
N ALA A 208 4.52 -3.59 0.02
CA ALA A 208 4.99 -2.27 -0.41
C ALA A 208 3.96 -1.55 -1.28
N TRP A 209 3.28 -2.27 -2.19
CA TRP A 209 2.26 -1.72 -3.06
C TRP A 209 1.04 -1.20 -2.29
N PHE A 210 0.47 -2.01 -1.40
CA PHE A 210 -0.70 -1.60 -0.62
C PHE A 210 -0.39 -0.41 0.29
N LYS A 211 0.73 -0.45 1.03
CA LYS A 211 1.14 0.62 1.96
C LYS A 211 1.71 1.86 1.26
N GLY A 212 2.23 1.71 0.03
CA GLY A 212 2.87 2.80 -0.71
C GLY A 212 1.94 3.48 -1.71
N ILE A 213 0.92 2.78 -2.21
CA ILE A 213 0.04 3.26 -3.29
C ILE A 213 -1.41 3.26 -2.83
N LEU A 214 -1.99 2.09 -2.56
CA LEU A 214 -3.44 1.98 -2.37
C LEU A 214 -3.92 2.73 -1.12
N ILE A 215 -3.29 2.45 0.03
CA ILE A 215 -3.72 2.99 1.32
C ILE A 215 -3.49 4.50 1.39
N PRO A 216 -2.31 5.05 1.04
CA PRO A 216 -2.13 6.49 0.98
C PRO A 216 -3.09 7.18 0.01
N LEU A 217 -3.41 6.55 -1.12
CA LEU A 217 -4.38 7.11 -2.06
C LEU A 217 -5.78 7.24 -1.43
N CYS A 218 -6.21 6.23 -0.66
CA CYS A 218 -7.48 6.22 0.04
C CYS A 218 -7.50 7.15 1.27
N GLU A 219 -6.43 7.16 2.08
CA GLU A 219 -6.31 7.97 3.31
C GLU A 219 -6.28 9.47 3.02
N LEU A 220 -5.66 9.88 1.91
CA LEU A 220 -5.62 11.30 1.52
C LEU A 220 -7.01 11.87 1.19
N GLY A 221 -8.03 11.04 0.99
CA GLY A 221 -9.41 11.47 0.69
C GLY A 221 -9.58 12.22 -0.65
N THR A 222 -8.51 12.35 -1.44
CA THR A 222 -8.49 13.04 -2.74
C THR A 222 -8.60 12.08 -3.93
N CYS A 223 -8.83 10.79 -3.68
CA CYS A 223 -8.87 9.77 -4.72
C CYS A 223 -10.12 9.95 -5.58
N THR A 224 -9.95 10.35 -6.84
CA THR A 224 -11.07 10.52 -7.79
C THR A 224 -11.59 9.18 -8.30
N LEU A 225 -12.82 9.17 -8.84
CA LEU A 225 -13.42 7.99 -9.46
C LEU A 225 -12.53 7.42 -10.60
N ARG A 226 -11.96 8.30 -11.43
CA ARG A 226 -11.05 7.89 -12.52
C ARG A 226 -9.79 7.21 -11.99
N GLU A 227 -9.15 7.80 -10.97
CA GLU A 227 -7.98 7.19 -10.30
C GLU A 227 -8.33 5.81 -9.74
N ALA A 228 -9.49 5.68 -9.08
CA ALA A 228 -9.95 4.43 -8.49
C ALA A 228 -10.22 3.34 -9.53
N ILE A 229 -10.84 3.66 -10.66
CA ILE A 229 -11.11 2.69 -11.74
C ILE A 229 -9.79 2.22 -12.37
N ILE A 230 -8.86 3.14 -12.67
CA ILE A 230 -7.59 2.80 -13.31
C ILE A 230 -6.76 1.91 -12.40
N ILE A 231 -6.55 2.31 -11.14
CA ILE A 231 -5.75 1.52 -10.18
C ILE A 231 -6.48 0.23 -9.82
N GLY A 232 -7.81 0.26 -9.72
CA GLY A 232 -8.66 -0.89 -9.47
C GLY A 232 -8.54 -1.94 -10.58
N SER A 233 -8.44 -1.53 -11.84
CA SER A 233 -8.25 -2.47 -12.96
C SER A 233 -6.97 -3.30 -12.83
N ILE A 234 -5.91 -2.73 -12.23
CA ILE A 234 -4.64 -3.44 -11.98
C ILE A 234 -4.82 -4.48 -10.87
N LEU A 235 -5.52 -4.10 -9.79
CA LEU A 235 -5.88 -5.04 -8.73
C LEU A 235 -6.71 -6.21 -9.28
N ALA A 236 -7.67 -5.93 -10.15
CA ALA A 236 -8.51 -6.95 -10.78
C ALA A 236 -7.70 -7.91 -11.67
N LYS A 237 -6.74 -7.40 -12.46
CA LYS A 237 -5.97 -8.21 -13.42
C LYS A 237 -4.81 -9.00 -12.80
N CYS A 238 -4.24 -8.55 -11.68
CA CYS A 238 -3.09 -9.21 -11.07
C CYS A 238 -3.48 -10.21 -9.98
N SER A 239 -2.73 -11.30 -9.86
CA SER A 239 -2.87 -12.23 -8.73
C SER A 239 -2.13 -11.68 -7.51
N ILE A 240 -2.79 -11.63 -6.36
CA ILE A 240 -2.26 -11.06 -5.12
C ILE A 240 -2.34 -12.12 -4.01
N PRO A 241 -1.29 -12.34 -3.20
CA PRO A 241 -1.36 -13.28 -2.10
C PRO A 241 -2.47 -12.92 -1.09
N VAL A 242 -3.21 -13.94 -0.65
CA VAL A 242 -4.39 -13.79 0.21
C VAL A 242 -4.11 -12.95 1.45
N LEU A 243 -3.00 -13.20 2.15
CA LEU A 243 -2.66 -12.46 3.39
C LEU A 243 -2.55 -10.95 3.19
N HIS A 244 -1.97 -10.52 2.08
CA HIS A 244 -1.81 -9.09 1.79
C HIS A 244 -3.15 -8.47 1.39
N SER A 245 -3.96 -9.19 0.60
CA SER A 245 -5.31 -8.78 0.23
C SER A 245 -6.22 -8.65 1.45
N SER A 246 -6.18 -9.62 2.36
CA SER A 246 -6.94 -9.64 3.62
C SER A 246 -6.59 -8.44 4.51
N ALA A 247 -5.30 -8.16 4.69
CA ALA A 247 -4.87 -7.02 5.49
C ALA A 247 -5.26 -5.67 4.85
N ALA A 248 -5.17 -5.57 3.52
CA ALA A 248 -5.63 -4.38 2.79
C ALA A 248 -7.15 -4.18 2.92
N MET A 249 -7.94 -5.25 2.82
CA MET A 249 -9.39 -5.20 3.01
C MET A 249 -9.78 -4.73 4.42
N LEU A 250 -9.09 -5.24 5.45
CA LEU A 250 -9.32 -4.82 6.84
C LEU A 250 -9.05 -3.32 7.01
N LYS A 251 -7.92 -2.81 6.52
CA LYS A 251 -7.63 -1.37 6.57
C LYS A 251 -8.67 -0.54 5.79
N LEU A 252 -9.07 -1.00 4.60
CA LEU A 252 -10.09 -0.32 3.79
C LEU A 252 -11.47 -0.29 4.48
N ALA A 253 -11.82 -1.34 5.22
CA ALA A 253 -13.05 -1.44 5.98
C ALA A 253 -13.08 -0.51 7.21
N GLU A 254 -11.93 -0.32 7.87
CA GLU A 254 -11.79 0.56 9.05
C GLU A 254 -11.70 2.05 8.69
N MET A 255 -11.28 2.39 7.48
CA MET A 255 -11.18 3.78 7.02
C MET A 255 -12.54 4.43 6.77
N GLU A 256 -12.56 5.76 6.78
CA GLU A 256 -13.74 6.53 6.40
C GLU A 256 -14.22 6.17 5.00
N TYR A 257 -15.54 6.14 4.85
CA TYR A 257 -16.16 5.78 3.60
C TYR A 257 -15.94 6.84 2.53
N SER A 258 -15.41 6.40 1.38
CA SER A 258 -15.42 7.15 0.13
C SER A 258 -15.92 6.27 -1.00
N GLY A 259 -16.48 6.87 -2.06
CA GLY A 259 -16.91 6.11 -3.23
C GLY A 259 -15.74 5.36 -3.90
N ALA A 260 -14.53 5.90 -3.85
CA ALA A 260 -13.31 5.23 -4.30
C ALA A 260 -12.97 3.98 -3.46
N ASN A 261 -13.12 4.06 -2.13
CA ASN A 261 -12.89 2.92 -1.22
C ASN A 261 -13.82 1.75 -1.55
N SER A 262 -15.08 2.01 -1.91
CA SER A 262 -16.04 0.98 -2.32
C SER A 262 -15.59 0.19 -3.54
N ILE A 263 -14.98 0.87 -4.52
CA ILE A 263 -14.50 0.24 -5.75
C ILE A 263 -13.39 -0.74 -5.41
N PHE A 264 -12.41 -0.32 -4.62
CA PHE A 264 -11.31 -1.18 -4.22
C PHE A 264 -11.78 -2.36 -3.37
N LEU A 265 -12.70 -2.12 -2.42
CA LEU A 265 -13.27 -3.16 -1.57
C LEU A 265 -14.01 -4.21 -2.41
N ARG A 266 -14.89 -3.77 -3.32
CA ARG A 266 -15.60 -4.66 -4.25
C ARG A 266 -14.64 -5.50 -5.08
N LEU A 267 -13.61 -4.89 -5.65
CA LEU A 267 -12.63 -5.58 -6.49
C LEU A 267 -11.79 -6.62 -5.73
N LEU A 268 -11.47 -6.35 -4.45
CA LEU A 268 -10.78 -7.31 -3.59
C LEU A 268 -11.68 -8.47 -3.18
N ILE A 269 -12.97 -8.21 -2.92
CA ILE A 269 -13.98 -9.24 -2.65
C ILE A 269 -14.23 -10.11 -3.90
N ASP A 270 -14.23 -9.50 -5.10
CA ASP A 270 -14.38 -10.19 -6.39
C ASP A 270 -13.23 -11.17 -6.69
N LYS A 271 -12.10 -11.10 -5.95
CA LYS A 271 -11.03 -12.11 -6.03
C LYS A 271 -11.41 -13.46 -5.43
N LYS A 272 -12.45 -13.52 -4.61
CA LYS A 272 -12.99 -14.77 -4.02
C LYS A 272 -11.93 -15.56 -3.24
N TYR A 273 -11.07 -14.86 -2.51
CA TYR A 273 -10.14 -15.51 -1.61
C TYR A 273 -10.86 -16.06 -0.39
N ALA A 274 -10.34 -17.14 0.20
CA ALA A 274 -10.76 -17.58 1.53
C ALA A 274 -10.26 -16.56 2.56
N LEU A 275 -11.19 -15.80 3.16
CA LEU A 275 -10.84 -14.73 4.10
C LEU A 275 -10.83 -15.26 5.54
N PRO A 276 -9.93 -14.76 6.39
CA PRO A 276 -10.04 -14.97 7.84
C PRO A 276 -11.33 -14.37 8.39
N PHE A 277 -11.97 -15.03 9.37
CA PHE A 277 -13.23 -14.57 9.97
C PHE A 277 -13.15 -13.12 10.48
N ARG A 278 -12.04 -12.70 11.09
CA ARG A 278 -11.82 -11.30 11.52
C ARG A 278 -12.02 -10.29 10.37
N VAL A 279 -11.61 -10.64 9.15
CA VAL A 279 -11.78 -9.76 7.97
C VAL A 279 -13.23 -9.75 7.52
N VAL A 280 -13.91 -10.90 7.54
CA VAL A 280 -15.35 -10.99 7.25
C VAL A 280 -16.13 -10.14 8.25
N ASP A 281 -15.84 -10.25 9.55
CA ASP A 281 -16.47 -9.46 10.60
C ASP A 281 -16.24 -7.96 10.41
N ALA A 282 -15.01 -7.56 10.08
CA ALA A 282 -14.68 -6.17 9.78
C ALA A 282 -15.47 -5.63 8.56
N LEU A 283 -15.64 -6.44 7.52
CA LEU A 283 -16.45 -6.09 6.35
C LEU A 283 -17.94 -5.96 6.71
N VAL A 284 -18.48 -6.86 7.54
CA VAL A 284 -19.85 -6.75 8.05
C VAL A 284 -20.02 -5.46 8.84
N PHE A 285 -19.09 -5.18 9.78
CA PHE A 285 -19.12 -3.97 10.58
C PHE A 285 -19.04 -2.70 9.72
N HIS A 286 -18.20 -2.71 8.68
CA HIS A 286 -18.12 -1.62 7.70
C HIS A 286 -19.47 -1.36 7.04
N PHE A 287 -20.19 -2.38 6.58
CA PHE A 287 -21.52 -2.19 5.99
C PHE A 287 -22.57 -1.75 7.02
N LEU A 288 -22.54 -2.29 8.23
CA LEU A 288 -23.48 -1.91 9.29
C LEU A 288 -23.27 -0.48 9.80
N ALA A 289 -22.07 0.08 9.68
CA ALA A 289 -21.80 1.48 10.04
C ALA A 289 -22.71 2.47 9.30
N PHE A 290 -23.20 2.13 8.11
CA PHE A 290 -24.11 2.97 7.33
C PHE A 290 -25.55 2.93 7.80
N GLN A 291 -25.94 2.07 8.76
CA GLN A 291 -27.32 1.98 9.25
C GLN A 291 -27.83 3.33 9.80
N THR A 292 -26.93 4.16 10.33
CA THR A 292 -27.27 5.49 10.87
C THR A 292 -27.06 6.63 9.86
N ASP A 293 -26.50 6.34 8.68
CA ASP A 293 -26.26 7.33 7.66
C ASP A 293 -27.58 7.72 6.98
N ARG A 294 -27.85 9.01 6.84
CA ARG A 294 -29.08 9.50 6.19
C ARG A 294 -28.87 9.83 4.72
N ARG A 295 -27.65 9.72 4.22
CA ARG A 295 -27.31 9.99 2.82
C ARG A 295 -27.82 8.87 1.92
N THR A 296 -28.09 9.22 0.66
CA THR A 296 -28.37 8.23 -0.39
C THR A 296 -27.07 7.55 -0.80
N LEU A 297 -26.94 6.26 -0.52
CA LEU A 297 -25.73 5.50 -0.83
C LEU A 297 -25.58 5.29 -2.35
N PRO A 298 -24.36 5.36 -2.91
CA PRO A 298 -24.14 5.17 -4.34
C PRO A 298 -24.44 3.73 -4.78
N VAL A 299 -24.75 3.54 -6.07
CA VAL A 299 -24.96 2.20 -6.65
C VAL A 299 -23.76 1.27 -6.40
N LEU A 300 -22.54 1.81 -6.46
CA LEU A 300 -21.30 1.08 -6.20
C LEU A 300 -21.24 0.46 -4.80
N TRP A 301 -21.84 1.11 -3.79
CA TRP A 301 -21.94 0.56 -2.44
C TRP A 301 -22.82 -0.70 -2.43
N HIS A 302 -24.01 -0.61 -3.05
CA HIS A 302 -24.93 -1.73 -3.16
C HIS A 302 -24.33 -2.89 -3.98
N GLN A 303 -23.58 -2.59 -5.03
CA GLN A 303 -22.83 -3.60 -5.79
C GLN A 303 -21.75 -4.27 -4.93
N SER A 304 -21.01 -3.51 -4.12
CA SER A 304 -20.01 -4.06 -3.20
C SER A 304 -20.64 -5.00 -2.18
N LEU A 305 -21.78 -4.61 -1.59
CA LEU A 305 -22.53 -5.45 -0.65
C LEU A 305 -23.09 -6.71 -1.33
N LEU A 306 -23.59 -6.60 -2.57
CA LEU A 306 -24.04 -7.76 -3.34
C LEU A 306 -22.90 -8.74 -3.60
N THR A 307 -21.74 -8.25 -4.06
CA THR A 307 -20.57 -9.12 -4.26
C THR A 307 -20.17 -9.81 -2.95
N PHE A 308 -20.18 -9.09 -1.84
CA PHE A 308 -19.90 -9.66 -0.52
C PHE A 308 -20.88 -10.79 -0.18
N ALA A 309 -22.18 -10.54 -0.29
CA ALA A 309 -23.22 -11.54 -0.04
C ALA A 309 -23.11 -12.76 -0.96
N GLN A 310 -22.82 -12.57 -2.25
CA GLN A 310 -22.66 -13.68 -3.20
C GLN A 310 -21.47 -14.58 -2.89
N ARG A 311 -20.39 -14.04 -2.30
CA ARG A 311 -19.14 -14.78 -2.07
C ARG A 311 -19.02 -15.36 -0.67
N TYR A 312 -19.46 -14.61 0.35
CA TYR A 312 -19.20 -14.92 1.75
C TYR A 312 -20.46 -15.29 2.54
N LYS A 313 -21.59 -15.59 1.88
CA LYS A 313 -22.84 -16.01 2.57
C LYS A 313 -22.71 -17.25 3.45
N GLU A 314 -21.78 -18.15 3.15
CA GLU A 314 -21.54 -19.36 3.94
C GLU A 314 -20.71 -19.06 5.21
N ASP A 315 -19.89 -18.01 5.17
CA ASP A 315 -19.00 -17.61 6.26
C ASP A 315 -19.66 -16.63 7.25
N LEU A 316 -20.94 -16.26 7.01
CA LEU A 316 -21.70 -15.31 7.84
C LEU A 316 -22.60 -16.01 8.86
N SER A 317 -22.60 -15.51 10.09
CA SER A 317 -23.52 -15.96 11.14
C SER A 317 -24.97 -15.54 10.84
N SER A 318 -25.95 -16.23 11.43
CA SER A 318 -27.37 -15.87 11.28
C SER A 318 -27.68 -14.44 11.75
N GLU A 319 -27.07 -14.02 12.86
CA GLU A 319 -27.21 -12.66 13.40
C GLU A 319 -26.64 -11.59 12.45
N GLN A 320 -25.47 -11.86 11.85
CA GLN A 320 -24.88 -10.97 10.85
C GLN A 320 -25.76 -10.87 9.60
N LYS A 321 -26.32 -12.00 9.13
CA LYS A 321 -27.26 -12.02 7.99
C LYS A 321 -28.51 -11.21 8.28
N GLU A 322 -29.11 -11.38 9.45
CA GLU A 322 -30.30 -10.61 9.86
C GLU A 322 -30.00 -9.11 9.94
N SER A 323 -28.85 -8.73 10.51
CA SER A 323 -28.41 -7.34 10.60
C SER A 323 -28.22 -6.69 9.22
N LEU A 324 -27.61 -7.43 8.27
CA LEU A 324 -27.47 -6.97 6.89
C LEU A 324 -28.82 -6.87 6.16
N LEU A 325 -29.76 -7.78 6.43
CA LEU A 325 -31.12 -7.70 5.87
C LEU A 325 -31.92 -6.53 6.46
N GLU A 326 -31.69 -6.19 7.72
CA GLU A 326 -32.25 -5.01 8.36
C GLU A 326 -31.68 -3.73 7.75
N LEU A 327 -30.37 -3.67 7.48
CA LEU A 327 -29.73 -2.56 6.77
C LEU A 327 -30.39 -2.29 5.41
N LEU A 328 -30.77 -3.33 4.65
CA LEU A 328 -31.48 -3.19 3.37
C LEU A 328 -32.91 -2.64 3.49
N LYS A 329 -33.48 -2.56 4.70
CA LYS A 329 -34.77 -1.87 4.93
C LYS A 329 -34.58 -0.36 5.01
N PHE A 330 -33.44 0.10 5.53
CA PHE A 330 -33.07 1.52 5.59
C PHE A 330 -32.51 2.01 4.25
N HIS A 331 -31.58 1.26 3.66
CA HIS A 331 -30.93 1.60 2.40
C HIS A 331 -31.26 0.59 1.30
N GLY A 332 -32.41 0.80 0.64
CA GLY A 332 -32.87 -0.04 -0.46
C GLY A 332 -32.50 0.53 -1.84
N HIS A 333 -32.00 -0.34 -2.72
CA HIS A 333 -31.85 -0.08 -4.15
C HIS A 333 -32.90 -0.88 -4.94
N PRO A 334 -33.63 -0.27 -5.91
CA PRO A 334 -34.75 -0.92 -6.58
C PRO A 334 -34.45 -2.26 -7.26
N GLN A 335 -33.26 -2.41 -7.84
CA GLN A 335 -32.87 -3.60 -8.59
C GLN A 335 -31.95 -4.55 -7.80
N ILE A 336 -31.08 -4.00 -6.94
CA ILE A 336 -29.96 -4.75 -6.34
C ILE A 336 -30.38 -5.36 -5.00
N SER A 337 -31.18 -4.65 -4.19
CA SER A 337 -31.55 -5.13 -2.87
C SER A 337 -32.37 -6.42 -2.90
N ALA A 338 -33.15 -6.66 -3.96
CA ALA A 338 -33.85 -7.92 -4.16
C ALA A 338 -32.88 -9.10 -4.35
N GLU A 339 -31.78 -8.89 -5.08
CA GLU A 339 -30.75 -9.90 -5.27
C GLU A 339 -29.97 -10.17 -3.98
N ILE A 340 -29.63 -9.12 -3.21
CA ILE A 340 -28.94 -9.29 -1.93
C ILE A 340 -29.80 -10.11 -0.96
N ARG A 341 -31.11 -9.82 -0.87
CA ARG A 341 -32.06 -10.60 -0.05
C ARG A 341 -32.17 -12.06 -0.50
N ARG A 342 -32.05 -12.33 -1.81
CA ARG A 342 -32.05 -13.69 -2.35
C ARG A 342 -30.79 -14.46 -1.96
N GLU A 343 -29.63 -13.78 -1.95
CA GLU A 343 -28.35 -14.41 -1.59
C GLU A 343 -28.18 -14.62 -0.07
N LEU A 344 -28.83 -13.79 0.75
CA LEU A 344 -28.84 -13.90 2.21
C LEU A 344 -30.21 -14.41 2.70
N PRO A 345 -30.51 -15.73 2.60
CA PRO A 345 -31.75 -16.24 3.14
C PRO A 345 -31.76 -16.03 4.67
N GLY A 346 -32.85 -15.43 5.17
CA GLY A 346 -33.14 -15.40 6.61
C GLY A 346 -33.28 -16.83 7.12
N GLY A 347 -32.68 -17.12 8.27
CA GLY A 347 -32.39 -18.49 8.69
C GLY A 347 -33.62 -19.42 8.78
N VAL A 348 -33.49 -20.57 8.11
CA VAL A 348 -33.80 -21.87 8.73
C VAL A 348 -32.48 -22.65 8.71
N GLU A 349 -32.10 -23.16 9.87
CA GLU A 349 -30.81 -23.77 10.20
C GLU A 349 -30.23 -24.68 9.10
N ALA A 350 -29.00 -24.40 8.67
CA ALA A 350 -28.11 -25.41 8.12
C ALA A 350 -27.15 -25.81 9.23
N GLY A 351 -27.28 -27.06 9.68
CA GLY A 351 -26.57 -27.60 10.84
C GLY A 351 -25.05 -27.42 10.76
N CYS A 352 -24.46 -27.30 11.95
CA CYS A 352 -23.04 -27.52 12.20
C CYS A 352 -22.52 -28.67 11.33
N ALA A 353 -21.70 -28.35 10.34
CA ALA A 353 -20.87 -29.33 9.65
C ALA A 353 -19.41 -28.91 9.83
N LEU A 354 -18.77 -29.63 10.75
CA LEU A 354 -17.34 -29.88 10.88
C LEU A 354 -16.47 -28.75 11.44
N HIS A 355 -16.50 -28.71 12.78
CA HIS A 355 -15.28 -28.58 13.58
C HIS A 355 -14.27 -29.64 13.11
N LEU A 356 -13.39 -29.27 12.19
CA LEU A 356 -12.12 -29.95 12.00
C LEU A 356 -11.10 -29.19 12.83
N ASP A 357 -10.74 -29.78 13.97
CA ASP A 357 -9.55 -29.46 14.73
C ASP A 357 -8.33 -29.58 13.82
N LEU A 358 -7.92 -28.45 13.22
CA LEU A 358 -6.57 -28.26 12.72
C LEU A 358 -5.84 -27.39 13.74
N PRO A 359 -4.69 -27.82 14.28
CA PRO A 359 -3.93 -27.03 15.22
C PRO A 359 -3.22 -25.92 14.43
N TRP A 360 -3.89 -24.80 14.23
CA TRP A 360 -3.23 -23.57 13.86
C TRP A 360 -3.41 -22.56 14.99
N GLU A 361 -2.33 -22.24 15.68
CA GLU A 361 -2.20 -20.94 16.33
C GLU A 361 -1.83 -19.94 15.23
N PHE A 362 -2.83 -19.43 14.53
CA PHE A 362 -2.68 -18.29 13.62
C PHE A 362 -2.86 -17.06 14.51
N ASN A 363 -1.76 -16.71 15.15
CA ASN A 363 -1.69 -15.57 16.04
C ASN A 363 -2.19 -14.32 15.29
N SER A 364 -3.28 -13.72 15.77
CA SER A 364 -3.77 -12.40 15.35
C SER A 364 -2.62 -11.37 15.38
N ALA A 365 -1.71 -11.51 16.34
CA ALA A 365 -0.48 -10.74 16.45
C ALA A 365 0.51 -10.96 15.29
N VAL A 366 0.42 -11.99 14.45
CA VAL A 366 1.30 -12.17 13.29
C VAL A 366 0.80 -11.37 12.09
N VAL A 367 -0.52 -11.32 11.85
CA VAL A 367 -1.07 -10.46 10.80
C VAL A 367 -0.93 -9.01 11.22
N GLU A 368 -1.34 -8.66 12.44
CA GLU A 368 -1.13 -7.32 12.99
C GLU A 368 0.35 -7.00 13.14
N ALA A 369 1.23 -7.83 13.74
CA ALA A 369 2.65 -7.47 13.87
C ALA A 369 3.48 -7.65 12.59
N ALA A 370 2.98 -8.32 11.54
CA ALA A 370 3.58 -8.21 10.20
C ALA A 370 3.19 -6.86 9.55
N TRP A 371 2.06 -6.29 9.97
CA TRP A 371 1.53 -5.04 9.43
C TRP A 371 1.98 -3.80 10.24
N LEU A 372 1.77 -3.78 11.57
CA LEU A 372 2.10 -2.79 12.61
C LEU A 372 3.60 -2.65 12.91
N ARG A 373 4.45 -3.66 12.69
CA ARG A 373 5.92 -3.47 12.84
C ARG A 373 6.49 -2.42 11.88
N SER A 374 5.66 -1.88 10.99
CA SER A 374 6.02 -0.85 10.02
C SER A 374 5.22 0.45 10.17
N GLU A 375 4.39 0.61 11.23
CA GLU A 375 3.62 1.83 11.50
C GLU A 375 4.44 2.92 12.25
N ASP A 376 5.66 2.64 12.69
CA ASP A 376 6.53 3.58 13.42
C ASP A 376 7.15 4.72 12.57
N VAL A 377 6.73 4.96 11.33
CA VAL A 377 7.35 6.02 10.50
C VAL A 377 6.34 6.82 9.69
N LEU A 378 5.32 7.36 10.37
CA LEU A 378 4.71 8.63 9.98
C LEU A 378 4.94 9.75 11.01
N THR A 379 5.56 9.47 12.16
CA THR A 379 5.72 10.45 13.26
C THR A 379 7.14 10.68 13.76
N GLY A 380 8.18 10.20 13.07
CA GLY A 380 9.54 10.72 13.22
C GLY A 380 10.12 10.84 14.64
N LEU A 381 9.66 10.05 15.62
CA LEU A 381 10.23 10.07 16.98
C LEU A 381 10.98 8.76 17.22
N THR A 382 12.31 8.87 17.23
CA THR A 382 13.19 7.79 17.72
C THR A 382 12.92 7.53 19.21
N PRO A 383 12.98 6.26 19.67
CA PRO A 383 12.72 5.91 21.06
C PRO A 383 13.95 6.19 21.93
N ALA A 384 14.14 7.45 22.30
CA ALA A 384 15.03 7.84 23.38
C ALA A 384 14.38 8.98 24.16
N GLY A 385 13.64 8.66 25.22
CA GLY A 385 13.20 9.69 26.17
C GLY A 385 11.80 9.60 26.79
N VAL A 386 11.02 8.53 26.59
CA VAL A 386 9.75 8.36 27.33
C VAL A 386 9.89 7.24 28.36
N SER A 387 10.77 7.46 29.33
CA SER A 387 10.76 6.71 30.58
C SER A 387 9.77 7.37 31.53
N GLY A 388 8.77 6.62 32.00
CA GLY A 388 8.22 6.83 33.35
C GLY A 388 6.82 7.39 33.51
N ARG A 389 5.98 7.56 32.48
CA ARG A 389 4.63 8.13 32.72
C ARG A 389 3.49 7.65 31.82
N VAL A 390 3.45 6.36 31.44
CA VAL A 390 2.24 5.72 30.84
C VAL A 390 2.09 4.27 31.32
N LYS A 391 2.40 3.98 32.59
CA LYS A 391 2.19 2.65 33.19
C LYS A 391 1.12 2.59 34.28
N GLU A 392 0.41 3.69 34.56
CA GLU A 392 -0.54 3.76 35.68
C GLU A 392 -2.03 3.88 35.28
N LEU A 393 -2.38 3.82 33.99
CA LEU A 393 -3.79 3.96 33.55
C LEU A 393 -4.45 2.67 33.04
N TRP A 394 -3.78 1.51 33.15
CA TRP A 394 -4.35 0.19 32.77
C TRP A 394 -4.13 -0.88 33.85
N ALA A 395 -4.09 -0.50 35.12
CA ALA A 395 -4.08 -1.45 36.24
C ALA A 395 -5.37 -1.31 37.05
N ALA A 396 -6.39 -2.09 36.69
CA ALA A 396 -7.46 -2.49 37.60
C ALA A 396 -7.60 -4.02 37.57
N PRO A 397 -7.84 -4.67 38.73
CA PRO A 397 -7.42 -6.05 38.97
C PRO A 397 -8.47 -7.08 38.52
N VAL A 398 -7.98 -8.16 37.90
CA VAL A 398 -8.75 -9.40 37.68
C VAL A 398 -8.75 -10.22 38.97
N SER A 399 -9.89 -10.24 39.66
CA SER A 399 -10.34 -11.39 40.45
C SER A 399 -10.77 -12.50 39.46
N GLU A 400 -10.60 -13.81 39.61
CA GLU A 400 -10.52 -14.71 40.76
C GLU A 400 -9.78 -15.99 40.29
N ASN A 401 -9.05 -16.67 41.18
CA ASN A 401 -9.27 -18.09 41.48
C ASN A 401 -8.18 -18.61 42.43
N LYS A 402 -8.58 -18.95 43.66
CA LYS A 402 -7.83 -19.88 44.52
C LYS A 402 -8.81 -20.92 45.06
N THR A 403 -8.71 -22.12 44.52
CA THR A 403 -9.25 -23.35 45.11
C THR A 403 -8.31 -23.91 46.18
N PHE A 404 -8.94 -24.59 47.15
CA PHE A 404 -8.46 -25.53 48.19
C PHE A 404 -8.16 -24.97 49.60
N PRO A 405 -8.31 -25.76 50.70
CA PRO A 405 -9.10 -26.98 50.93
C PRO A 405 -9.97 -26.93 52.22
N ARG A 406 -10.54 -28.09 52.58
CA ARG A 406 -11.49 -28.44 53.64
C ARG A 406 -11.06 -28.15 55.09
N ASP A 407 -12.10 -28.16 55.93
CA ASP A 407 -12.15 -28.47 57.37
C ASP A 407 -11.67 -27.40 58.36
N ILE A 408 -12.61 -26.89 59.18
CA ILE A 408 -12.67 -27.06 60.64
C ILE A 408 -13.99 -26.44 61.16
N GLN A 409 -14.65 -27.21 62.04
CA GLN A 409 -15.92 -26.94 62.69
C GLN A 409 -15.84 -25.84 63.78
N SER A 410 -17.03 -25.29 64.09
CA SER A 410 -17.49 -24.92 65.44
C SER A 410 -16.94 -23.64 66.09
N VAL A 411 -17.82 -22.69 66.43
CA VAL A 411 -18.33 -22.43 67.79
C VAL A 411 -19.07 -21.07 67.78
N HIS A 412 -20.34 -21.14 68.22
CA HIS A 412 -21.27 -20.08 68.67
C HIS A 412 -22.01 -19.23 67.65
#